data_AF-H2Z2E9-F1
#
_entry.id   AF-H2Z2E9-F1
#
_cell.length_a   1.000
_cell.length_b   1.000
_cell.length_c   1.000
_cell.angle_alpha   90.00
_cell.angle_beta   90.00
_cell.angle_gamma   90.00
#
_symmetry.space_group_name_H-M   'P 1'
#
loop_
_entity.id
_entity.type
_entity.pdbx_description
1 polymer ?
#
loop_
_entity_poly.entity_id
_entity_poly.type
_entity_poly.pdbx_seq_one_letter_code
_entity_poly.pdbx_strand_id
1 'polypeptide(L)'
;MDDTWTNEEVQNICQNKCVCLKLEVDSVPCKQFSQIYPVVVVPVTFFIGKNGIPIEIIPGYIQAEDMRLKLLGATQDKVETSSNNEANTSESMTSQSPCEEPLTLPYETTSFSDDEPFKSEQASADTRSAPSPSQTDVVDKEEQVQKLQEKINQRRLDKLKEAEEEEQRREIERRKLGKDVKSMREKQEKMKILKDLEERKKDKQMEIEARRKVREQLAQDRLERNSKFQQEQEEKRREGDIIK
;
A
#
# COMPACT_ATOMS: atom_id res chain seq x y z
N MET A 1 1.40 26.77 -22.61
CA MET A 1 0.62 25.58 -22.19
C MET A 1 -0.74 25.61 -22.82
N ASP A 2 -1.43 26.75 -22.75
CA ASP A 2 -2.72 26.96 -23.40
C ASP A 2 -2.67 26.64 -24.90
N ASP A 3 -1.54 26.86 -25.57
CA ASP A 3 -1.26 26.45 -26.97
C ASP A 3 -1.64 24.98 -27.23
N THR A 4 -1.16 24.07 -26.36
CA THR A 4 -1.46 22.63 -26.39
C THR A 4 -2.97 22.35 -26.27
N TRP A 5 -3.68 23.17 -25.51
CA TRP A 5 -5.14 23.08 -25.30
C TRP A 5 -5.95 23.87 -26.34
N THR A 6 -5.32 24.67 -27.21
CA THR A 6 -5.97 25.32 -28.37
C THR A 6 -5.99 24.44 -29.62
N ASN A 7 -5.28 23.31 -29.62
CA ASN A 7 -5.28 22.36 -30.72
C ASN A 7 -6.66 21.69 -30.89
N GLU A 8 -7.17 21.68 -32.13
CA GLU A 8 -8.52 21.21 -32.46
C GLU A 8 -8.76 19.74 -32.12
N GLU A 9 -7.78 18.85 -32.35
CA GLU A 9 -7.91 17.42 -32.00
C GLU A 9 -7.99 17.20 -30.49
N VAL A 10 -7.15 17.92 -29.73
CA VAL A 10 -7.14 17.89 -28.25
C VAL A 10 -8.50 18.37 -27.71
N GLN A 11 -9.05 19.47 -28.26
CA GLN A 11 -10.36 19.97 -27.86
C GLN A 11 -11.50 19.02 -28.22
N ASN A 12 -11.49 18.44 -29.42
CA ASN A 12 -12.52 17.54 -29.93
C ASN A 12 -12.62 16.26 -29.07
N ILE A 13 -11.48 15.67 -28.68
CA ILE A 13 -11.48 14.52 -27.75
C ILE A 13 -12.01 14.92 -26.36
N CYS A 14 -11.58 16.07 -25.85
CA CYS A 14 -12.02 16.58 -24.54
C CYS A 14 -13.54 16.82 -24.49
N GLN A 15 -14.10 17.53 -25.47
CA GLN A 15 -15.53 17.88 -25.52
C GLN A 15 -16.45 16.65 -25.58
N ASN A 16 -16.00 15.57 -26.25
CA ASN A 16 -16.82 14.37 -26.45
C ASN A 16 -16.70 13.32 -25.33
N LYS A 17 -15.63 13.34 -24.51
CA LYS A 17 -15.34 12.26 -23.55
C LYS A 17 -14.95 12.70 -22.12
N CYS A 18 -14.63 13.97 -21.92
CA CYS A 18 -14.05 14.47 -20.67
C CYS A 18 -14.83 15.67 -20.11
N VAL A 19 -14.54 16.05 -18.86
CA VAL A 19 -14.92 17.34 -18.28
C VAL A 19 -13.63 18.06 -17.90
N CYS A 20 -13.33 19.17 -18.57
CA CYS A 20 -12.12 19.96 -18.33
C CYS A 20 -12.35 20.99 -17.22
N LEU A 21 -11.43 21.05 -16.26
CA LEU A 21 -11.43 22.02 -15.16
C LEU A 21 -10.07 22.74 -15.13
N LYS A 22 -10.06 24.04 -15.40
CA LYS A 22 -8.87 24.89 -15.22
C LYS A 22 -8.91 25.48 -13.81
N LEU A 23 -7.90 25.17 -12.99
CA LEU A 23 -7.74 25.68 -11.64
C LEU A 23 -6.52 26.60 -11.57
N GLU A 24 -6.67 27.80 -11.00
CA GLU A 24 -5.58 28.75 -10.79
C GLU A 24 -4.91 28.47 -9.44
N VAL A 25 -3.58 28.51 -9.38
CA VAL A 25 -2.77 28.06 -8.22
C VAL A 25 -3.23 28.69 -6.90
N ASP A 26 -3.47 30.00 -6.90
CA ASP A 26 -3.84 30.73 -5.69
C ASP A 26 -5.33 30.64 -5.33
N SER A 27 -6.16 30.08 -6.20
CA SER A 27 -7.59 29.98 -6.00
C SER A 27 -7.95 29.02 -4.85
N VAL A 28 -9.06 29.31 -4.16
CA VAL A 28 -9.60 28.43 -3.10
C VAL A 28 -9.90 27.02 -3.65
N PRO A 29 -10.48 26.83 -4.85
CA PRO A 29 -10.65 25.50 -5.45
C PRO A 29 -9.34 24.73 -5.68
N CYS A 30 -8.24 25.38 -6.08
CA CYS A 30 -6.96 24.70 -6.23
C CYS A 30 -6.38 24.26 -4.87
N LYS A 31 -6.50 25.12 -3.85
CA LYS A 31 -6.09 24.79 -2.47
C LYS A 31 -6.91 23.65 -1.86
N GLN A 32 -8.20 23.55 -2.19
CA GLN A 32 -9.06 22.41 -1.85
C GLN A 32 -8.67 21.14 -2.63
N PHE A 33 -8.46 21.24 -3.94
CA PHE A 33 -8.03 20.14 -4.79
C PHE A 33 -6.70 19.52 -4.31
N SER A 34 -5.73 20.35 -3.92
CA SER A 34 -4.43 19.90 -3.41
C SER A 34 -4.47 19.19 -2.05
N GLN A 35 -5.60 19.22 -1.32
CA GLN A 35 -5.79 18.38 -0.11
C GLN A 35 -6.12 16.92 -0.46
N ILE A 36 -6.59 16.67 -1.68
CA ILE A 36 -7.03 15.35 -2.16
C ILE A 36 -6.01 14.79 -3.17
N TYR A 37 -5.48 15.64 -4.05
CA TYR A 37 -4.47 15.29 -5.05
C TYR A 37 -3.28 16.26 -4.94
N PRO A 38 -2.20 15.90 -4.21
CA PRO A 38 -1.09 16.82 -3.93
C PRO A 38 -0.47 17.43 -5.19
N VAL A 39 -0.49 18.77 -5.28
CA VAL A 39 0.11 19.52 -6.39
C VAL A 39 1.56 19.83 -6.03
N VAL A 40 2.49 18.99 -6.52
CA VAL A 40 3.93 19.13 -6.23
C VAL A 40 4.62 20.16 -7.15
N VAL A 41 4.13 20.30 -8.39
CA VAL A 41 4.68 21.22 -9.40
C VAL A 41 3.56 21.89 -10.19
N VAL A 42 3.88 23.05 -10.78
CA VAL A 42 2.98 23.84 -11.64
C VAL A 42 3.73 24.24 -12.92
N PRO A 43 3.11 24.16 -14.11
CA PRO A 43 1.78 23.61 -14.37
C PRO A 43 1.72 22.08 -14.21
N VAL A 44 0.51 21.54 -14.10
CA VAL A 44 0.25 20.10 -14.01
C VAL A 44 -1.14 19.79 -14.56
N THR A 45 -1.28 18.66 -15.25
CA THR A 45 -2.57 18.12 -15.73
C THR A 45 -2.88 16.82 -14.99
N PHE A 46 -4.12 16.67 -14.51
CA PHE A 46 -4.62 15.43 -13.90
C PHE A 46 -5.72 14.82 -14.76
N PHE A 47 -5.58 13.56 -15.13
CA PHE A 47 -6.67 12.75 -15.68
C PHE A 47 -7.25 11.88 -14.56
N ILE A 48 -8.49 12.13 -14.16
CA ILE A 48 -9.15 11.48 -13.02
C ILE A 48 -10.29 10.60 -13.53
N GLY A 49 -10.30 9.33 -13.11
CA GLY A 49 -11.34 8.38 -13.48
C GLY A 49 -12.66 8.65 -12.76
N LYS A 50 -13.76 8.08 -13.29
CA LYS A 50 -15.12 8.15 -12.72
C LYS A 50 -15.23 7.61 -11.27
N ASN A 51 -14.19 6.92 -10.80
CA ASN A 51 -14.02 6.38 -9.45
C ASN A 51 -13.30 7.33 -8.48
N GLY A 52 -12.86 8.53 -8.91
CA GLY A 52 -12.09 9.46 -8.08
C GLY A 52 -10.62 9.06 -7.88
N ILE A 53 -10.04 8.27 -8.79
CA ILE A 53 -8.62 7.90 -8.76
C ILE A 53 -7.93 8.54 -9.98
N PRO A 54 -6.77 9.21 -9.82
CA PRO A 54 -5.97 9.66 -10.95
C PRO A 54 -5.52 8.47 -11.80
N ILE A 55 -5.88 8.51 -13.08
CA ILE A 55 -5.41 7.56 -14.12
C ILE A 55 -3.98 7.93 -14.52
N GLU A 56 -3.73 9.23 -14.70
CA GLU A 56 -2.46 9.77 -15.12
C GLU A 56 -2.28 11.22 -14.64
N ILE A 57 -1.04 11.61 -14.34
CA ILE A 57 -0.66 12.94 -13.85
C ILE A 57 0.53 13.40 -14.69
N ILE A 58 0.42 14.57 -15.33
CA ILE A 58 1.43 15.10 -16.24
C ILE A 58 1.99 16.40 -15.66
N PRO A 59 3.22 16.40 -15.12
CA PRO A 59 3.89 17.61 -14.67
C PRO A 59 4.43 18.42 -15.86
N GLY A 60 4.41 19.75 -15.74
CA GLY A 60 5.03 20.66 -16.69
C GLY A 60 4.26 20.84 -18.01
N TYR A 61 5.00 21.06 -19.09
CA TYR A 61 4.47 21.32 -20.44
C TYR A 61 4.79 20.16 -21.37
N ILE A 62 3.81 19.72 -22.17
CA ILE A 62 3.96 18.71 -23.22
C ILE A 62 3.29 19.15 -24.53
N GLN A 63 3.59 18.46 -25.63
CA GLN A 63 3.10 18.84 -26.96
C GLN A 63 1.67 18.31 -27.22
N ALA A 64 1.02 18.81 -28.28
CA ALA A 64 -0.37 18.48 -28.59
C ALA A 64 -0.55 17.00 -28.96
N GLU A 65 0.42 16.42 -29.67
CA GLU A 65 0.43 15.00 -30.01
C GLU A 65 0.54 14.10 -28.78
N ASP A 66 1.40 14.46 -27.83
CA ASP A 66 1.53 13.74 -26.57
C ASP A 66 0.23 13.84 -25.75
N MET A 67 -0.33 15.05 -25.60
CA MET A 67 -1.64 15.25 -24.96
C MET A 67 -2.74 14.39 -25.59
N ARG A 68 -2.80 14.34 -26.93
CA ARG A 68 -3.76 13.54 -27.69
C ARG A 68 -3.60 12.05 -27.38
N LEU A 69 -2.37 11.55 -27.33
CA LEU A 69 -2.07 10.16 -27.02
C LEU A 69 -2.46 9.79 -25.58
N LYS A 70 -2.17 10.68 -24.61
CA LYS A 70 -2.55 10.52 -23.20
C LYS A 70 -4.07 10.59 -22.99
N LEU A 71 -4.75 11.54 -23.63
CA LEU A 71 -6.22 11.65 -23.64
C LEU A 71 -6.89 10.39 -24.20
N LEU A 72 -6.35 9.81 -25.29
CA LEU A 72 -6.88 8.57 -25.83
C LEU A 72 -6.68 7.41 -24.84
N GLY A 73 -5.49 7.27 -24.25
CA GLY A 73 -5.20 6.25 -23.24
C GLY A 73 -6.04 6.37 -21.96
N ALA A 74 -6.33 7.60 -21.51
CA ALA A 74 -7.15 7.86 -20.33
C ALA A 74 -8.67 7.72 -20.59
N THR A 75 -9.12 7.79 -21.85
CA THR A 75 -10.55 7.67 -22.23
C THR A 75 -10.94 6.29 -22.79
N GLN A 76 -9.98 5.39 -22.95
CA GLN A 76 -10.22 3.99 -23.28
C GLN A 76 -10.37 3.21 -21.97
N ASP A 77 -11.56 2.65 -21.68
CA ASP A 77 -11.92 2.11 -20.36
C ASP A 77 -11.01 0.96 -19.90
N LYS A 78 -9.87 1.29 -19.28
CA LYS A 78 -8.93 0.35 -18.66
C LYS A 78 -9.46 -0.11 -17.30
N VAL A 79 -10.54 -0.89 -17.36
CA VAL A 79 -11.01 -1.71 -16.25
C VAL A 79 -9.89 -2.72 -15.89
N GLU A 80 -9.70 -2.90 -14.58
CA GLU A 80 -8.74 -3.82 -13.93
C GLU A 80 -7.24 -3.42 -13.84
N THR A 81 -6.85 -3.15 -12.59
CA THR A 81 -5.85 -3.96 -11.83
C THR A 81 -4.35 -3.79 -12.09
N SER A 82 -3.72 -3.05 -11.16
CA SER A 82 -2.41 -3.31 -10.51
C SER A 82 -1.06 -3.08 -11.22
N SER A 83 -0.17 -2.47 -10.43
CA SER A 83 1.28 -2.73 -10.29
C SER A 83 2.29 -2.31 -11.38
N ASN A 84 3.34 -1.65 -10.87
CA ASN A 84 4.74 -1.60 -11.32
C ASN A 84 5.06 -1.25 -12.78
N ASN A 85 5.61 -0.04 -12.98
CA ASN A 85 7.01 0.22 -13.40
C ASN A 85 7.20 1.74 -13.65
N GLU A 86 8.37 2.38 -13.54
CA GLU A 86 9.56 2.18 -12.68
C GLU A 86 10.50 3.42 -12.88
N ALA A 87 11.53 3.56 -12.03
CA ALA A 87 12.76 4.36 -12.23
C ALA A 87 12.72 5.91 -12.34
N ASN A 88 13.65 6.54 -11.59
CA ASN A 88 14.26 7.88 -11.73
C ASN A 88 13.34 9.12 -11.52
N THR A 89 13.80 10.24 -10.95
CA THR A 89 15.18 10.68 -10.64
C THR A 89 15.29 11.23 -9.20
N SER A 90 16.48 11.17 -8.61
CA SER A 90 16.81 11.76 -7.30
C SER A 90 16.74 13.29 -7.29
N GLU A 91 16.26 13.89 -6.20
CA GLU A 91 16.96 15.02 -5.57
C GLU A 91 16.64 15.12 -4.07
N SER A 92 17.54 15.73 -3.29
CA SER A 92 17.49 15.78 -1.84
C SER A 92 16.96 17.12 -1.34
N MET A 93 16.10 17.13 -0.32
CA MET A 93 15.96 18.26 0.61
C MET A 93 15.75 17.78 2.04
N THR A 94 16.66 18.19 2.93
CA THR A 94 16.62 17.91 4.38
C THR A 94 15.60 18.81 5.08
N SER A 95 15.00 18.34 6.17
CA SER A 95 14.31 19.18 7.17
C SER A 95 14.81 18.85 8.57
N GLN A 96 15.07 19.88 9.38
CA GLN A 96 15.81 19.79 10.65
C GLN A 96 14.89 19.80 11.87
N SER A 97 15.33 19.17 12.96
CA SER A 97 14.99 19.58 14.34
C SER A 97 16.09 19.07 15.31
N PRO A 98 16.44 19.78 16.39
CA PRO A 98 17.74 19.62 17.06
C PRO A 98 17.74 18.73 18.32
N CYS A 99 18.92 18.19 18.63
CA CYS A 99 19.41 17.84 19.97
C CYS A 99 20.92 18.15 20.02
N GLU A 100 21.47 18.33 21.23
CA GLU A 100 22.72 19.07 21.44
C GLU A 100 23.99 18.20 21.58
N GLU A 101 25.11 18.86 21.24
CA GLU A 101 26.55 18.66 21.51
C GLU A 101 27.09 17.73 22.64
N PRO A 102 28.44 17.49 22.75
CA PRO A 102 29.55 17.85 21.84
C PRO A 102 30.64 16.76 21.60
N LEU A 103 31.52 17.01 20.60
CA LEU A 103 32.95 16.58 20.51
C LEU A 103 33.30 15.05 20.51
N THR A 104 34.31 14.54 19.79
CA THR A 104 35.58 15.13 19.31
C THR A 104 35.96 14.73 17.87
N LEU A 105 36.68 15.63 17.20
CA LEU A 105 37.50 15.40 15.99
C LEU A 105 38.89 14.80 16.38
N PRO A 106 39.64 14.09 15.50
CA PRO A 106 40.27 14.72 14.33
C PRO A 106 40.26 13.96 12.99
N TYR A 107 40.62 14.74 11.97
CA TYR A 107 41.07 14.40 10.62
C TYR A 107 42.39 13.60 10.62
N GLU A 108 42.71 12.92 9.52
CA GLU A 108 43.91 13.25 8.71
C GLU A 108 43.82 12.64 7.29
N THR A 109 44.54 13.24 6.32
CA THR A 109 44.64 12.80 4.92
C THR A 109 46.06 13.02 4.38
N THR A 110 46.87 11.96 4.37
CA THR A 110 48.15 11.81 3.64
C THR A 110 48.32 10.30 3.36
N SER A 111 48.65 9.77 2.17
CA SER A 111 49.56 10.19 1.07
C SER A 111 51.05 9.88 1.33
N PHE A 112 51.74 9.37 0.30
CA PHE A 112 53.15 8.89 0.25
C PHE A 112 53.46 7.63 1.11
N SER A 113 54.38 6.71 0.74
CA SER A 113 54.97 6.40 -0.58
C SER A 113 55.56 4.96 -0.60
N ASP A 114 56.18 4.60 -1.73
CA ASP A 114 57.22 3.59 -2.04
C ASP A 114 57.95 2.96 -0.80
N ASP A 115 58.34 1.67 -0.81
CA ASP A 115 59.35 1.13 -1.73
C ASP A 115 59.35 -0.42 -1.85
N GLU A 116 59.93 -0.92 -2.94
CA GLU A 116 60.37 -2.32 -3.11
C GLU A 116 61.87 -2.39 -2.73
N PRO A 117 62.41 -3.56 -2.30
CA PRO A 117 63.43 -4.10 -3.20
C PRO A 117 63.57 -5.64 -3.20
N PHE A 118 63.32 -6.19 -4.37
CA PHE A 118 64.08 -7.28 -4.99
C PHE A 118 65.55 -7.34 -4.55
N LYS A 119 66.00 -8.50 -4.04
CA LYS A 119 67.39 -8.93 -4.27
C LYS A 119 67.46 -10.45 -4.52
N SER A 120 68.08 -10.81 -5.63
CA SER A 120 68.47 -12.18 -5.97
C SER A 120 69.93 -12.42 -5.56
N GLU A 121 70.23 -13.62 -5.06
CA GLU A 121 71.58 -14.20 -5.08
C GLU A 121 71.50 -15.73 -5.17
N GLN A 122 72.54 -16.36 -5.70
CA GLN A 122 72.45 -17.66 -6.37
C GLN A 122 73.68 -18.55 -6.07
N ALA A 123 73.55 -19.86 -6.33
CA ALA A 123 74.59 -20.90 -6.35
C ALA A 123 75.04 -21.47 -4.97
N SER A 124 75.43 -22.75 -4.82
CA SER A 124 75.28 -23.94 -5.70
C SER A 124 75.66 -25.23 -4.96
N ALA A 125 75.14 -26.39 -5.41
CA ALA A 125 75.57 -27.77 -5.07
C ALA A 125 75.39 -28.21 -3.59
N ASP A 126 75.16 -29.45 -3.18
CA ASP A 126 74.69 -30.73 -3.81
C ASP A 126 73.89 -31.48 -2.67
N THR A 127 73.38 -32.72 -2.67
CA THR A 127 73.58 -33.94 -3.47
C THR A 127 72.30 -34.76 -3.63
N ARG A 128 72.23 -35.45 -4.77
CA ARG A 128 71.34 -36.57 -5.14
C ARG A 128 70.63 -37.30 -3.97
N SER A 129 69.30 -37.42 -4.07
CA SER A 129 68.59 -38.71 -3.96
C SER A 129 67.16 -38.57 -4.44
N ALA A 130 66.83 -39.16 -5.59
CA ALA A 130 65.46 -39.28 -6.08
C ALA A 130 64.90 -40.65 -5.68
N PRO A 131 63.84 -40.72 -4.85
CA PRO A 131 63.03 -41.93 -4.79
C PRO A 131 62.24 -42.04 -6.09
N SER A 132 62.44 -43.13 -6.84
CA SER A 132 61.62 -43.43 -8.02
C SER A 132 60.15 -43.57 -7.58
N PRO A 133 59.18 -42.94 -8.25
CA PRO A 133 57.77 -43.20 -7.97
C PRO A 133 57.45 -44.65 -8.35
N SER A 134 57.09 -45.47 -7.36
CA SER A 134 56.50 -46.78 -7.60
C SER A 134 55.19 -46.58 -8.35
N GLN A 135 54.94 -47.38 -9.39
CA GLN A 135 53.76 -47.19 -10.26
C GLN A 135 52.42 -47.40 -9.53
N THR A 136 52.45 -48.00 -8.32
CA THR A 136 51.33 -48.12 -7.39
C THR A 136 50.97 -46.81 -6.67
N ASP A 137 51.94 -45.95 -6.37
CA ASP A 137 51.75 -44.73 -5.56
C ASP A 137 51.19 -43.54 -6.37
N VAL A 138 51.02 -43.71 -7.68
CA VAL A 138 50.46 -42.69 -8.57
C VAL A 138 48.94 -42.89 -8.68
N VAL A 139 48.50 -44.13 -8.89
CA VAL A 139 47.09 -44.51 -9.07
C VAL A 139 46.22 -44.17 -7.86
N ASP A 140 46.70 -44.42 -6.64
CA ASP A 140 45.98 -44.05 -5.39
C ASP A 140 45.82 -42.52 -5.27
N LYS A 141 46.82 -41.74 -5.69
CA LYS A 141 46.73 -40.27 -5.70
C LYS A 141 45.74 -39.77 -6.74
N GLU A 142 45.72 -40.36 -7.94
CA GLU A 142 44.68 -40.09 -8.94
C GLU A 142 43.27 -40.37 -8.38
N GLU A 143 43.06 -41.52 -7.71
CA GLU A 143 41.76 -41.90 -7.15
C GLU A 143 41.34 -41.00 -5.97
N GLN A 144 42.29 -40.59 -5.12
CA GLN A 144 42.04 -39.61 -4.06
C GLN A 144 41.70 -38.22 -4.62
N VAL A 145 42.36 -37.76 -5.68
CA VAL A 145 42.02 -36.51 -6.38
C VAL A 145 40.63 -36.59 -7.01
N GLN A 146 40.26 -37.71 -7.62
CA GLN A 146 38.90 -37.91 -8.18
C GLN A 146 37.83 -37.86 -7.07
N LYS A 147 38.03 -38.56 -5.94
CA LYS A 147 37.12 -38.51 -4.79
C LYS A 147 37.03 -37.13 -4.16
N LEU A 148 38.14 -36.37 -4.10
CA LEU A 148 38.13 -34.96 -3.67
C LEU A 148 37.31 -34.09 -4.62
N GLN A 149 37.49 -34.24 -5.93
CA GLN A 149 36.81 -33.43 -6.94
C GLN A 149 35.31 -33.75 -7.03
N GLU A 150 34.91 -35.02 -6.93
CA GLU A 150 33.50 -35.42 -6.81
C GLU A 150 32.86 -34.81 -5.56
N LYS A 151 33.54 -34.91 -4.40
CA LYS A 151 33.04 -34.37 -3.12
C LYS A 151 32.95 -32.84 -3.12
N ILE A 152 33.83 -32.15 -3.85
CA ILE A 152 33.73 -30.70 -4.11
C ILE A 152 32.51 -30.38 -4.96
N ASN A 153 32.21 -31.19 -5.99
CA ASN A 153 31.08 -30.96 -6.88
C ASN A 153 29.73 -31.28 -6.21
N GLN A 154 29.63 -32.35 -5.42
CA GLN A 154 28.46 -32.61 -4.56
C GLN A 154 28.21 -31.42 -3.62
N ARG A 155 29.24 -30.97 -2.89
CA ARG A 155 29.15 -29.83 -1.95
C ARG A 155 28.88 -28.47 -2.61
N ARG A 156 28.98 -28.36 -3.94
CA ARG A 156 28.50 -27.21 -4.74
C ARG A 156 27.04 -27.38 -5.14
N LEU A 157 26.65 -28.58 -5.57
CA LEU A 157 25.29 -28.92 -5.95
C LEU A 157 24.31 -28.80 -4.77
N ASP A 158 24.72 -29.27 -3.60
CA ASP A 158 23.90 -29.21 -2.39
C ASP A 158 23.68 -27.78 -1.92
N LYS A 159 24.72 -26.93 -1.96
CA LYS A 159 24.61 -25.49 -1.71
C LYS A 159 23.70 -24.76 -2.68
N LEU A 160 23.66 -25.18 -3.94
CA LEU A 160 22.79 -24.59 -4.96
C LEU A 160 21.32 -24.91 -4.66
N LYS A 161 21.02 -26.17 -4.28
CA LYS A 161 19.68 -26.59 -3.85
C LYS A 161 19.25 -25.90 -2.55
N GLU A 162 20.14 -25.83 -1.57
CA GLU A 162 19.88 -25.16 -0.28
C GLU A 162 19.51 -23.68 -0.49
N ALA A 163 20.23 -22.98 -1.38
CA ALA A 163 19.90 -21.60 -1.76
C ALA A 163 18.56 -21.50 -2.52
N GLU A 164 18.29 -22.40 -3.46
CA GLU A 164 17.01 -22.43 -4.21
C GLU A 164 15.82 -22.70 -3.27
N GLU A 165 15.94 -23.68 -2.37
CA GLU A 165 14.93 -23.98 -1.35
C GLU A 165 14.73 -22.80 -0.39
N GLU A 166 15.79 -22.09 0.00
CA GLU A 166 15.66 -20.89 0.83
C GLU A 166 14.96 -19.74 0.09
N GLU A 167 15.26 -19.50 -1.19
CA GLU A 167 14.56 -18.49 -2.00
C GLU A 167 13.08 -18.84 -2.21
N GLN A 168 12.77 -20.10 -2.53
CA GLN A 168 11.39 -20.58 -2.60
C GLN A 168 10.68 -20.39 -1.25
N ARG A 169 11.35 -20.68 -0.13
CA ARG A 169 10.82 -20.51 1.23
C ARG A 169 10.54 -19.03 1.55
N ARG A 170 11.48 -18.12 1.28
CA ARG A 170 11.31 -16.66 1.44
C ARG A 170 10.13 -16.14 0.60
N GLU A 171 9.99 -16.59 -0.64
CA GLU A 171 8.90 -16.18 -1.54
C GLU A 171 7.53 -16.71 -1.09
N ILE A 172 7.47 -17.96 -0.58
CA ILE A 172 6.25 -18.52 0.03
C ILE A 172 5.87 -17.74 1.29
N GLU A 173 6.83 -17.40 2.16
CA GLU A 173 6.59 -16.58 3.36
C GLU A 173 6.09 -15.17 3.01
N ARG A 174 6.68 -14.52 2.00
CA ARG A 174 6.20 -13.23 1.46
C ARG A 174 4.74 -13.32 0.97
N ARG A 175 4.43 -14.32 0.15
CA ARG A 175 3.06 -14.56 -0.37
C ARG A 175 2.06 -14.84 0.75
N LYS A 176 2.47 -15.60 1.77
CA LYS A 176 1.64 -15.92 2.94
C LYS A 176 1.36 -14.67 3.77
N LEU A 177 2.40 -13.90 4.13
CA LEU A 177 2.26 -12.66 4.89
C LEU A 177 1.34 -11.66 4.16
N GLY A 178 1.49 -11.50 2.85
CA GLY A 178 0.60 -10.65 2.04
C GLY A 178 -0.87 -11.11 2.07
N LYS A 179 -1.13 -12.42 2.00
CA LYS A 179 -2.48 -12.99 2.16
C LYS A 179 -3.02 -12.77 3.59
N ASP A 180 -2.20 -12.98 4.60
CA ASP A 180 -2.60 -12.86 6.01
C ASP A 180 -2.95 -11.40 6.35
N VAL A 181 -2.14 -10.43 5.92
CA VAL A 181 -2.41 -8.98 6.03
C VAL A 181 -3.70 -8.59 5.31
N LYS A 182 -3.92 -9.05 4.06
CA LYS A 182 -5.20 -8.82 3.36
C LYS A 182 -6.38 -9.42 4.13
N SER A 183 -6.25 -10.65 4.62
CA SER A 183 -7.31 -11.31 5.40
C SER A 183 -7.61 -10.58 6.71
N MET A 184 -6.60 -10.00 7.36
CA MET A 184 -6.75 -9.20 8.57
C MET A 184 -7.56 -7.94 8.30
N ARG A 185 -7.25 -7.22 7.22
CA ARG A 185 -7.96 -6.01 6.80
C ARG A 185 -9.44 -6.30 6.49
N GLU A 186 -9.69 -7.34 5.68
CA GLU A 186 -11.06 -7.81 5.42
C GLU A 186 -11.81 -8.21 6.69
N LYS A 187 -11.14 -8.87 7.66
CA LYS A 187 -11.75 -9.23 8.96
C LYS A 187 -12.11 -7.97 9.77
N GLN A 188 -11.23 -6.97 9.83
CA GLN A 188 -11.50 -5.71 10.52
C GLN A 188 -12.70 -4.97 9.91
N GLU A 189 -12.78 -4.91 8.58
CA GLU A 189 -13.90 -4.29 7.86
C GLU A 189 -15.21 -5.06 8.09
N LYS A 190 -15.19 -6.39 7.99
CA LYS A 190 -16.35 -7.27 8.28
C LYS A 190 -16.82 -7.12 9.74
N MET A 191 -15.91 -7.00 10.71
CA MET A 191 -16.26 -6.78 12.13
C MET A 191 -16.91 -5.41 12.38
N LYS A 192 -16.45 -4.35 11.71
CA LYS A 192 -17.12 -3.02 11.78
C LYS A 192 -18.54 -3.10 11.22
N ILE A 193 -18.69 -3.59 9.98
CA ILE A 193 -19.98 -3.72 9.31
C ILE A 193 -20.96 -4.57 10.13
N LEU A 194 -20.48 -5.66 10.75
CA LEU A 194 -21.31 -6.52 11.60
C LEU A 194 -21.80 -5.79 12.86
N LYS A 195 -20.94 -4.98 13.51
CA LYS A 195 -21.32 -4.16 14.66
C LYS A 195 -22.38 -3.12 14.28
N ASP A 196 -22.16 -2.38 13.18
CA ASP A 196 -23.09 -1.35 12.69
C ASP A 196 -24.47 -1.95 12.36
N LEU A 197 -24.51 -3.19 11.85
CA LEU A 197 -25.73 -3.95 11.59
C LEU A 197 -26.41 -4.49 12.87
N GLU A 198 -25.66 -4.74 13.94
CA GLU A 198 -26.20 -5.14 15.23
C GLU A 198 -26.80 -3.93 15.98
N GLU A 199 -26.10 -2.79 15.97
CA GLU A 199 -26.55 -1.51 16.54
C GLU A 199 -27.88 -1.08 15.90
N ARG A 200 -27.93 -1.02 14.57
CA ARG A 200 -29.16 -0.75 13.79
C ARG A 200 -30.29 -1.77 14.00
N LYS A 201 -30.02 -2.97 14.54
CA LYS A 201 -31.07 -3.93 14.95
C LYS A 201 -31.57 -3.64 16.36
N LYS A 202 -30.66 -3.34 17.30
CA LYS A 202 -30.99 -2.95 18.68
C LYS A 202 -31.82 -1.66 18.69
N ASP A 203 -31.43 -0.65 17.93
CA ASP A 203 -32.18 0.61 17.82
C ASP A 203 -33.61 0.39 17.36
N LYS A 204 -33.80 -0.42 16.30
CA LYS A 204 -35.13 -0.78 15.79
C LYS A 204 -35.94 -1.57 16.82
N GLN A 205 -35.32 -2.47 17.58
CA GLN A 205 -36.00 -3.20 18.65
C GLN A 205 -36.43 -2.27 19.79
N MET A 206 -35.55 -1.38 20.25
CA MET A 206 -35.86 -0.36 21.26
C MET A 206 -36.95 0.60 20.79
N GLU A 207 -36.91 1.05 19.53
CA GLU A 207 -37.94 1.90 18.94
C GLU A 207 -39.30 1.18 18.83
N ILE A 208 -39.32 -0.08 18.39
CA ILE A 208 -40.54 -0.91 18.34
C ILE A 208 -41.11 -1.10 19.76
N GLU A 209 -40.26 -1.34 20.77
CA GLU A 209 -40.72 -1.50 22.14
C GLU A 209 -41.22 -0.18 22.75
N ALA A 210 -40.56 0.94 22.48
CA ALA A 210 -41.02 2.27 22.90
C ALA A 210 -42.36 2.63 22.24
N ARG A 211 -42.50 2.43 20.93
CA ARG A 211 -43.77 2.58 20.19
C ARG A 211 -44.86 1.66 20.73
N ARG A 212 -44.52 0.44 21.20
CA ARG A 212 -45.46 -0.47 21.88
C ARG A 212 -45.90 0.10 23.24
N LYS A 213 -44.97 0.50 24.10
CA LYS A 213 -45.26 1.07 25.43
C LYS A 213 -46.14 2.31 25.33
N VAL A 214 -45.85 3.23 24.42
CA VAL A 214 -46.67 4.43 24.17
C VAL A 214 -48.07 4.05 23.68
N ARG A 215 -48.20 3.07 22.77
CA ARG A 215 -49.52 2.58 22.31
C ARG A 215 -50.32 1.94 23.45
N GLU A 216 -49.66 1.22 24.34
CA GLU A 216 -50.28 0.55 25.49
C GLU A 216 -50.75 1.57 26.54
N GLN A 217 -49.94 2.59 26.85
CA GLN A 217 -50.35 3.73 27.69
C GLN A 217 -51.55 4.47 27.08
N LEU A 218 -51.53 4.82 25.79
CA LEU A 218 -52.68 5.44 25.13
C LEU A 218 -53.94 4.55 25.09
N ALA A 219 -53.80 3.22 25.20
CA ALA A 219 -54.93 2.31 25.34
C ALA A 219 -55.47 2.30 26.79
N GLN A 220 -54.58 2.29 27.78
CA GLN A 220 -54.94 2.40 29.20
C GLN A 220 -55.64 3.73 29.51
N ASP A 221 -55.07 4.87 29.07
CA ASP A 221 -55.67 6.21 29.22
C ASP A 221 -57.09 6.28 28.63
N ARG A 222 -57.31 5.64 27.47
CA ARG A 222 -58.63 5.57 26.81
C ARG A 222 -59.61 4.71 27.59
N LEU A 223 -59.18 3.57 28.11
CA LEU A 223 -60.01 2.68 28.93
C LEU A 223 -60.37 3.35 30.27
N GLU A 224 -59.41 3.97 30.94
CA GLU A 224 -59.63 4.67 32.21
C GLU A 224 -60.57 5.87 32.02
N ARG A 225 -60.34 6.72 31.01
CA ARG A 225 -61.23 7.85 30.70
C ARG A 225 -62.65 7.38 30.36
N ASN A 226 -62.79 6.32 29.58
CA ASN A 226 -64.12 5.77 29.26
C ASN A 226 -64.80 5.17 30.50
N SER A 227 -64.06 4.43 31.33
CA SER A 227 -64.59 3.83 32.56
C SER A 227 -65.02 4.89 33.58
N LYS A 228 -64.22 5.94 33.81
CA LYS A 228 -64.59 7.08 34.65
C LYS A 228 -65.86 7.79 34.15
N PHE A 229 -65.95 8.04 32.84
CA PHE A 229 -67.15 8.67 32.26
C PHE A 229 -68.41 7.78 32.34
N GLN A 230 -68.25 6.46 32.25
CA GLN A 230 -69.34 5.50 32.46
C GLN A 230 -69.78 5.47 33.94
N GLN A 231 -68.83 5.42 34.88
CA GLN A 231 -69.10 5.49 36.32
C GLN A 231 -69.82 6.78 36.72
N GLU A 232 -69.35 7.93 36.23
CA GLU A 232 -69.98 9.25 36.48
C GLU A 232 -71.42 9.31 35.94
N GLN A 233 -71.70 8.68 34.79
CA GLN A 233 -73.07 8.59 34.26
C GLN A 233 -73.95 7.58 35.01
N GLU A 234 -73.40 6.48 35.52
CA GLU A 234 -74.16 5.56 36.38
C GLU A 234 -74.49 6.18 37.74
N GLU A 235 -73.55 6.93 38.32
CA GLU A 235 -73.72 7.65 39.58
C GLU A 235 -74.84 8.69 39.44
N LYS A 236 -74.76 9.57 38.44
CA LYS A 236 -75.81 10.55 38.12
C LYS A 236 -77.17 9.93 37.80
N ARG A 237 -77.21 8.72 37.24
CA ARG A 237 -78.47 7.96 37.06
C ARG A 237 -79.01 7.46 38.40
N ARG A 238 -78.17 6.85 39.24
CA ARG A 238 -78.57 6.37 40.58
C ARG A 238 -79.04 7.53 41.47
N GLU A 239 -78.36 8.66 41.46
CA GLU A 239 -78.81 9.88 42.15
C GLU A 239 -80.19 10.35 41.63
N GLY A 240 -80.37 10.39 40.30
CA GLY A 240 -81.63 10.81 39.67
C GLY A 240 -82.82 9.86 39.89
N ASP A 241 -82.56 8.60 40.23
CA ASP A 241 -83.58 7.61 40.58
C ASP A 241 -83.82 7.48 42.10
N ILE A 242 -82.93 8.03 42.94
CA ILE A 242 -83.12 8.17 44.41
C ILE A 242 -84.01 9.38 44.77
N ILE A 243 -84.23 10.30 43.83
CA ILE A 243 -84.95 11.58 44.02
C ILE A 243 -86.42 11.50 43.50
N LYS A 244 -86.95 10.30 43.25
CA LYS A 244 -88.33 10.05 42.76
C LYS A 244 -89.15 9.15 43.68
#